data_AF-A0A336NI40-F1
#
_entry.id   AF-A0A336NI40-F1
#
_cell.length_a   1.000
_cell.length_b   1.000
_cell.length_c   1.000
_cell.angle_alpha   90.00
_cell.angle_beta   90.00
_cell.angle_gamma   90.00
#
_symmetry.space_group_name_H-M   'P 1'
#
loop_
_entity.id
_entity.type
_entity.pdbx_description
1 polymer ?
#
loop_
_entity_poly.entity_id
_entity_poly.type
_entity_poly.pdbx_seq_one_letter_code
_entity_poly.pdbx_strand_id
1 'polypeptide(L)'
;MAQHWQDLALEPCAWKTPPSIWRLLLQTAVLGKSENISPVLAGEMTRAVICGTPYPMSLLSQLITRIRADGDVNGLRVAMMKAVLERRFRKGFIEEGVPMSLNNESPNRAYLLGRLFAVLERIQYQALGDLNAGIADRYYGSASAVPFSVFPRLLSGAKHHLSRLRKDKAGMAVNLDKDLGEIIAKLPETFPRHLSIDEQGRFAIGYYHQEQSYFAKKETAETIEN
;
A
#
# COMPACT_ATOMS: atom_id res chain seq x y z
N MET A 1 -0.90 -24.64 -6.56
CA MET A 1 -0.07 -24.20 -5.41
C MET A 1 1.12 -23.32 -5.77
N ALA A 2 2.08 -23.72 -6.62
CA ALA A 2 3.25 -22.88 -6.95
C ALA A 2 2.88 -21.46 -7.43
N GLN A 3 1.86 -21.36 -8.28
CA GLN A 3 1.38 -20.07 -8.78
C GLN A 3 0.78 -19.16 -7.70
N HIS A 4 0.20 -19.72 -6.62
CA HIS A 4 -0.35 -18.93 -5.50
C HIS A 4 0.78 -18.25 -4.72
N TRP A 5 1.88 -18.96 -4.50
CA TRP A 5 3.06 -18.40 -3.84
C TRP A 5 3.75 -17.33 -4.67
N GLN A 6 3.83 -17.51 -6.00
CA GLN A 6 4.33 -16.48 -6.91
C GLN A 6 3.46 -15.22 -6.89
N ASP A 7 2.14 -15.39 -6.86
CA ASP A 7 1.20 -14.26 -6.77
C ASP A 7 1.39 -13.47 -5.47
N LEU A 8 1.53 -14.16 -4.34
CA LEU A 8 1.72 -13.57 -3.01
C LEU A 8 3.11 -12.98 -2.79
N ALA A 9 4.11 -13.38 -3.58
CA ALA A 9 5.50 -12.96 -3.37
C ALA A 9 5.62 -11.42 -3.36
N LEU A 10 6.27 -10.88 -2.35
CA LEU A 10 6.43 -9.45 -2.11
C LEU A 10 7.84 -9.22 -1.53
N GLU A 11 8.43 -8.07 -1.84
CA GLU A 11 9.72 -7.66 -1.31
C GLU A 11 9.62 -6.30 -0.59
N PRO A 12 10.01 -6.20 0.69
CA PRO A 12 10.49 -7.28 1.55
C PRO A 12 9.42 -8.35 1.83
N CYS A 13 9.85 -9.58 2.15
CA CYS A 13 8.94 -10.69 2.38
C CYS A 13 7.95 -10.35 3.50
N ALA A 14 6.65 -10.41 3.20
CA ALA A 14 5.58 -10.05 4.12
C ALA A 14 5.43 -11.02 5.32
N TRP A 15 6.18 -12.12 5.37
CA TRP A 15 6.12 -13.11 6.43
C TRP A 15 7.47 -13.78 6.67
N LYS A 16 7.70 -14.21 7.92
CA LYS A 16 8.82 -15.10 8.28
C LYS A 16 8.52 -16.56 7.96
N THR A 17 7.29 -16.98 8.22
CA THR A 17 6.79 -18.34 7.93
C THR A 17 5.65 -18.23 6.91
N PRO A 18 5.66 -19.02 5.82
CA PRO A 18 4.59 -19.01 4.83
C PRO A 18 3.20 -19.12 5.47
N PRO A 19 2.30 -18.15 5.22
CA PRO A 19 0.98 -18.14 5.84
C PRO A 19 0.11 -19.26 5.29
N SER A 20 -0.66 -19.93 6.16
CA SER A 20 -1.71 -20.84 5.72
C SER A 20 -2.87 -20.05 5.07
N ILE A 21 -3.68 -20.71 4.24
CA ILE A 21 -4.90 -20.12 3.67
C ILE A 21 -5.79 -19.55 4.79
N TRP A 22 -5.88 -20.24 5.93
CA TRP A 22 -6.61 -19.76 7.09
C TRP A 22 -6.06 -18.45 7.65
N ARG A 23 -4.73 -18.31 7.78
CA ARG A 23 -4.08 -17.08 8.24
C ARG A 23 -4.32 -15.91 7.27
N LEU A 24 -4.38 -16.20 5.98
CA LEU A 24 -4.74 -15.20 4.96
C LEU A 24 -6.21 -14.78 5.11
N LEU A 25 -7.13 -15.73 5.29
CA LEU A 25 -8.56 -15.43 5.50
C LEU A 25 -8.82 -14.61 6.77
N LEU A 26 -8.05 -14.80 7.83
CA LEU A 26 -8.13 -13.97 9.03
C LEU A 26 -7.85 -12.48 8.74
N GLN A 27 -7.13 -12.14 7.66
CA GLN A 27 -6.88 -10.75 7.27
C GLN A 27 -8.13 -10.05 6.73
N THR A 28 -9.16 -10.80 6.33
CA THR A 28 -10.44 -10.24 5.87
C THR A 28 -11.45 -10.10 6.99
N ALA A 29 -11.18 -10.72 8.15
CA ALA A 29 -12.10 -10.79 9.27
C ALA A 29 -12.07 -9.53 10.15
N VAL A 30 -13.24 -9.12 10.63
CA VAL A 30 -13.36 -8.05 11.63
C VAL A 30 -12.66 -8.48 12.92
N LEU A 31 -11.76 -7.63 13.44
CA LEU A 31 -10.94 -7.88 14.63
C LEU A 31 -10.09 -9.16 14.56
N GLY A 32 -9.86 -9.72 13.36
CA GLY A 32 -9.11 -10.97 13.20
C GLY A 32 -9.79 -12.19 13.84
N LYS A 33 -11.10 -12.12 14.10
CA LYS A 33 -11.86 -13.22 14.70
C LYS A 33 -12.37 -14.18 13.64
N SER A 34 -12.15 -15.48 13.85
CA SER A 34 -12.51 -16.52 12.88
C SER A 34 -14.00 -16.58 12.56
N GLU A 35 -14.88 -16.26 13.52
CA GLU A 35 -16.33 -16.24 13.27
C GLU A 35 -16.76 -15.18 12.22
N ASN A 36 -15.91 -14.18 11.96
CA ASN A 36 -16.19 -13.11 11.01
C ASN A 36 -15.68 -13.42 9.59
N ILE A 37 -15.08 -14.60 9.37
CA ILE A 37 -14.68 -15.03 8.03
C ILE A 37 -15.93 -15.45 7.26
N SER A 38 -16.17 -14.84 6.11
CA SER A 38 -17.24 -15.28 5.21
C SER A 38 -16.98 -16.70 4.70
N PRO A 39 -17.88 -17.68 4.94
CA PRO A 39 -17.70 -19.05 4.45
C PRO A 39 -17.65 -19.13 2.92
N VAL A 40 -18.41 -18.25 2.25
CA VAL A 40 -18.42 -18.15 0.78
C VAL A 40 -17.05 -17.70 0.27
N LEU A 41 -16.50 -16.63 0.84
CA LEU A 41 -15.17 -16.15 0.46
C LEU A 41 -14.09 -17.21 0.73
N ALA A 42 -14.17 -17.90 1.87
CA ALA A 42 -13.24 -18.98 2.22
C ALA A 42 -13.26 -20.10 1.17
N GLY A 43 -14.44 -20.52 0.73
CA GLY A 43 -14.60 -21.52 -0.33
C GLY A 43 -14.06 -21.06 -1.68
N GLU A 44 -14.41 -19.85 -2.11
CA GLU A 44 -13.97 -19.27 -3.39
C GLU A 44 -12.45 -19.06 -3.44
N MET A 45 -11.86 -18.51 -2.37
CA MET A 45 -10.41 -18.33 -2.27
C MET A 45 -9.69 -19.68 -2.29
N THR A 46 -10.16 -20.65 -1.51
CA THR A 46 -9.53 -21.99 -1.48
C THR A 46 -9.59 -22.65 -2.86
N ARG A 47 -10.72 -22.54 -3.57
CA ARG A 47 -10.84 -23.02 -4.95
C ARG A 47 -9.85 -22.33 -5.87
N ALA A 48 -9.69 -21.01 -5.78
CA ALA A 48 -8.72 -20.27 -6.59
C ALA A 48 -7.27 -20.71 -6.32
N VAL A 49 -6.92 -20.99 -5.06
CA VAL A 49 -5.59 -21.47 -4.67
C VAL A 49 -5.28 -22.86 -5.26
N ILE A 50 -6.27 -23.77 -5.21
CA ILE A 50 -6.12 -25.16 -5.69
C ILE A 50 -6.17 -25.21 -7.22
N CYS A 51 -7.20 -24.62 -7.82
CA CYS A 51 -7.49 -24.73 -9.26
C CYS A 51 -6.75 -23.70 -10.12
N GLY A 52 -6.12 -22.68 -9.53
CA GLY A 52 -5.43 -21.62 -10.26
C GLY A 52 -6.37 -20.69 -11.06
N THR A 53 -7.66 -20.68 -10.71
CA THR A 53 -8.64 -19.73 -11.24
C THR A 53 -8.37 -18.32 -10.69
N PRO A 54 -8.97 -17.26 -11.26
CA PRO A 54 -8.93 -15.94 -10.66
C PRO A 54 -9.41 -15.97 -9.20
N TYR A 55 -8.76 -15.19 -8.33
CA TYR A 55 -9.29 -14.94 -7.01
C TYR A 55 -10.60 -14.16 -7.11
N PRO A 56 -11.53 -14.34 -6.15
CA PRO A 56 -12.78 -13.60 -6.15
C PRO A 56 -12.51 -12.11 -5.87
N MET A 57 -13.17 -11.22 -6.62
CA MET A 57 -13.02 -9.76 -6.43
C MET A 57 -13.51 -9.29 -5.06
N SER A 58 -14.41 -10.05 -4.44
CA SER A 58 -14.83 -9.85 -3.05
C SER A 58 -13.65 -9.91 -2.08
N LEU A 59 -12.59 -10.67 -2.37
CA LEU A 59 -11.36 -10.70 -1.58
C LEU A 59 -10.70 -9.31 -1.54
N LEU A 60 -10.49 -8.70 -2.71
CA LEU A 60 -9.87 -7.38 -2.83
C LEU A 60 -10.72 -6.30 -2.16
N SER A 61 -12.04 -6.30 -2.42
CA SER A 61 -12.97 -5.36 -1.79
C SER A 61 -12.99 -5.48 -0.26
N GLN A 62 -12.97 -6.71 0.28
CA GLN A 62 -12.94 -6.93 1.73
C GLN A 62 -11.62 -6.46 2.35
N LEU A 63 -10.47 -6.76 1.73
CA LEU A 63 -9.18 -6.29 2.21
C LEU A 63 -9.11 -4.76 2.23
N ILE A 64 -9.58 -4.07 1.18
CA ILE A 64 -9.65 -2.61 1.15
C ILE A 64 -10.56 -2.07 2.25
N THR A 65 -11.72 -2.71 2.46
CA THR A 65 -12.65 -2.32 3.51
C THR A 65 -12.05 -2.50 4.90
N ARG A 66 -11.29 -3.58 5.12
CA ARG A 66 -10.58 -3.80 6.38
C ARG A 66 -9.55 -2.72 6.66
N ILE A 67 -8.70 -2.41 5.68
CA ILE A 67 -7.70 -1.34 5.81
C ILE A 67 -8.38 0.00 6.13
N ARG A 68 -9.52 0.33 5.50
CA ARG A 68 -10.25 1.56 5.83
C ARG A 68 -10.83 1.58 7.24
N ALA A 69 -11.18 0.42 7.77
CA ALA A 69 -11.83 0.30 9.06
C ALA A 69 -10.84 0.33 10.23
N ASP A 70 -9.64 -0.24 10.06
CA ASP A 70 -8.65 -0.34 11.14
C ASP A 70 -7.31 0.36 10.86
N GLY A 71 -7.11 0.91 9.66
CA GLY A 71 -5.88 1.63 9.26
C GLY A 71 -4.68 0.72 9.00
N ASP A 72 -4.81 -0.60 9.15
CA ASP A 72 -3.67 -1.52 9.14
C ASP A 72 -3.33 -1.99 7.71
N VAL A 73 -2.34 -1.36 7.08
CA VAL A 73 -1.81 -1.75 5.77
C VAL A 73 -0.64 -2.74 5.93
N ASN A 74 -0.91 -3.90 6.55
CA ASN A 74 0.14 -4.89 6.77
C ASN A 74 0.56 -5.65 5.50
N GLY A 75 1.76 -6.25 5.55
CA GLY A 75 2.33 -6.99 4.43
C GLY A 75 1.48 -8.17 3.94
N LEU A 76 0.75 -8.86 4.82
CA LEU A 76 -0.13 -9.97 4.39
C LEU A 76 -1.30 -9.48 3.55
N ARG A 77 -1.98 -8.40 3.98
CA ARG A 77 -3.06 -7.78 3.22
C ARG A 77 -2.57 -7.31 1.87
N VAL A 78 -1.41 -6.63 1.85
CA VAL A 78 -0.80 -6.11 0.62
C VAL A 78 -0.39 -7.26 -0.32
N ALA A 79 0.23 -8.33 0.20
CA ALA A 79 0.57 -9.52 -0.58
C ALA A 79 -0.68 -10.17 -1.18
N MET A 80 -1.79 -10.25 -0.43
CA MET A 80 -3.06 -10.77 -0.94
C MET A 80 -3.66 -9.86 -2.03
N MET A 81 -3.62 -8.53 -1.86
CA MET A 81 -4.06 -7.58 -2.88
C MET A 81 -3.22 -7.73 -4.17
N LYS A 82 -1.89 -7.79 -4.03
CA LYS A 82 -0.98 -8.10 -5.13
C LYS A 82 -1.35 -9.41 -5.80
N ALA A 83 -1.62 -10.47 -5.03
CA ALA A 83 -1.96 -11.76 -5.58
C ALA A 83 -3.24 -11.75 -6.42
N VAL A 84 -4.27 -10.99 -5.99
CA VAL A 84 -5.49 -10.79 -6.78
C VAL A 84 -5.19 -10.09 -8.09
N LEU A 85 -4.45 -8.98 -8.06
CA LEU A 85 -4.14 -8.18 -9.24
C LEU A 85 -3.21 -8.92 -10.22
N GLU A 86 -2.17 -9.58 -9.71
CA GLU A 86 -1.22 -10.35 -10.51
C GLU A 86 -1.89 -11.53 -11.21
N ARG A 87 -2.79 -12.24 -10.51
CA ARG A 87 -3.60 -13.31 -11.10
C ARG A 87 -4.52 -12.77 -12.20
N ARG A 88 -5.10 -11.59 -12.01
CA ARG A 88 -5.94 -10.93 -13.02
C ARG A 88 -5.14 -10.54 -14.26
N PHE A 89 -3.94 -9.98 -14.08
CA PHE A 89 -3.03 -9.64 -15.16
C PHE A 89 -2.64 -10.88 -15.98
N ARG A 90 -2.17 -11.95 -15.33
CA ARG A 90 -1.80 -13.20 -16.02
C ARG A 90 -2.96 -13.88 -16.77
N LYS A 91 -4.19 -13.58 -16.39
CA LYS A 91 -5.41 -14.10 -17.03
C LYS A 91 -6.01 -13.12 -18.04
N GLY A 92 -5.36 -11.98 -18.29
CA GLY A 92 -5.77 -10.99 -19.30
C GLY A 92 -6.96 -10.12 -18.90
N PHE A 93 -7.32 -10.04 -17.61
CA PHE A 93 -8.41 -9.18 -17.14
C PHE A 93 -7.99 -7.71 -16.98
N ILE A 94 -6.70 -7.44 -16.87
CA ILE A 94 -6.09 -6.12 -16.77
C ILE A 94 -4.79 -6.09 -17.56
N GLU A 95 -4.38 -4.91 -18.01
CA GLU A 95 -3.26 -4.74 -18.96
C GLU A 95 -1.89 -4.65 -18.29
N GLU A 96 -1.84 -4.30 -17.00
CA GLU A 96 -0.59 -4.07 -16.27
C GLU A 96 -0.48 -5.01 -15.06
N GLY A 97 0.69 -5.59 -14.84
CA GLY A 97 1.00 -6.37 -13.62
C GLY A 97 1.21 -5.48 -12.40
N VAL A 98 1.65 -6.08 -11.29
CA VAL A 98 2.02 -5.34 -10.07
C VAL A 98 3.49 -5.61 -9.75
N PRO A 99 4.31 -4.59 -9.45
CA PRO A 99 5.72 -4.79 -9.13
C PRO A 99 5.89 -5.64 -7.85
N MET A 100 7.00 -6.38 -7.77
CA MET A 100 7.33 -7.22 -6.61
C MET A 100 7.86 -6.42 -5.42
N SER A 101 8.58 -5.34 -5.70
CA SER A 101 9.20 -4.42 -4.76
C SER A 101 8.90 -2.97 -5.14
N LEU A 102 9.47 -2.01 -4.42
CA LEU A 102 9.37 -0.59 -4.76
C LEU A 102 9.87 -0.33 -6.19
N ASN A 103 8.93 -0.03 -7.10
CA ASN A 103 9.24 0.43 -8.45
C ASN A 103 9.11 1.96 -8.56
N ASN A 104 10.25 2.66 -8.61
CA ASN A 104 10.27 4.11 -8.77
C ASN A 104 9.82 4.56 -10.16
N GLU A 105 9.95 3.70 -11.18
CA GLU A 105 9.64 3.98 -12.58
C GLU A 105 8.23 3.55 -13.01
N SER A 106 7.37 3.16 -12.06
CA SER A 106 6.00 2.78 -12.39
C SER A 106 5.22 3.96 -13.02
N PRO A 107 4.61 3.78 -14.20
CA PRO A 107 3.74 4.79 -14.80
C PRO A 107 2.31 4.77 -14.21
N ASN A 108 2.01 3.79 -13.34
CA ASN A 108 0.66 3.60 -12.84
C ASN A 108 0.27 4.69 -11.83
N ARG A 109 -0.67 5.55 -12.21
CA ARG A 109 -1.14 6.66 -11.37
C ARG A 109 -1.59 6.24 -9.96
N ALA A 110 -2.26 5.10 -9.81
CA ALA A 110 -2.78 4.69 -8.52
C ALA A 110 -1.66 4.21 -7.59
N TYR A 111 -0.69 3.49 -8.14
CA TYR A 111 0.54 3.11 -7.44
C TYR A 111 1.36 4.35 -7.04
N LEU A 112 1.53 5.32 -7.95
CA LEU A 112 2.20 6.59 -7.68
C LEU A 112 1.49 7.40 -6.58
N LEU A 113 0.16 7.44 -6.56
CA LEU A 113 -0.61 8.09 -5.48
C LEU A 113 -0.41 7.40 -4.13
N GLY A 114 -0.30 6.07 -4.11
CA GLY A 114 0.07 5.32 -2.92
C GLY A 114 1.45 5.73 -2.38
N ARG A 115 2.46 5.75 -3.27
CA ARG A 115 3.82 6.21 -2.93
C ARG A 115 3.80 7.65 -2.41
N LEU A 116 3.06 8.54 -3.09
CA LEU A 116 2.92 9.93 -2.70
C LEU A 116 2.35 10.06 -1.28
N PHE A 117 1.32 9.28 -0.96
CA PHE A 117 0.71 9.28 0.36
C PHE A 117 1.71 8.87 1.46
N ALA A 118 2.50 7.81 1.22
CA ALA A 118 3.54 7.38 2.16
C ALA A 118 4.63 8.45 2.38
N VAL A 119 5.04 9.16 1.33
CA VAL A 119 6.00 10.27 1.44
C VAL A 119 5.42 11.42 2.28
N LEU A 120 4.16 11.79 2.05
CA LEU A 120 3.48 12.85 2.80
C LEU A 120 3.36 12.50 4.29
N GLU A 121 3.09 11.25 4.60
CA GLU A 121 3.02 10.77 5.97
C GLU A 121 4.41 10.79 6.61
N ARG A 122 5.43 10.33 5.90
CA ARG A 122 6.81 10.40 6.37
C ARG A 122 7.27 11.82 6.65
N ILE A 123 6.89 12.78 5.80
CA ILE A 123 7.14 14.21 6.00
C ILE A 123 6.47 14.70 7.30
N GLN A 124 5.20 14.37 7.52
CA GLN A 124 4.49 14.75 8.74
C GLN A 124 5.15 14.16 9.98
N TYR A 125 5.42 12.84 9.96
CA TYR A 125 6.05 12.12 11.05
C TYR A 125 7.41 12.71 11.42
N GLN A 126 8.26 13.02 10.42
CA GLN A 126 9.57 13.57 10.70
C GLN A 126 9.53 15.00 11.26
N ALA A 127 8.52 15.78 10.89
CA ALA A 127 8.34 17.16 11.31
C ALA A 127 7.69 17.29 12.69
N LEU A 128 6.75 16.40 13.03
CA LEU A 128 5.90 16.52 14.22
C LEU A 128 6.09 15.39 15.24
N GLY A 129 6.73 14.28 14.86
CA GLY A 129 6.81 13.07 15.68
C GLY A 129 5.49 12.28 15.70
N ASP A 130 5.29 11.53 16.78
CA ASP A 130 4.06 10.77 17.00
C ASP A 130 2.88 11.71 17.24
N LEU A 131 1.79 11.48 16.51
CA LEU A 131 0.54 12.21 16.65
C LEU A 131 -0.55 11.24 17.11
N ASN A 132 -1.53 11.76 17.85
CA ASN A 132 -2.71 10.97 18.23
C ASN A 132 -3.52 10.44 17.02
N ALA A 133 -3.47 11.17 15.90
CA ALA A 133 -4.04 10.74 14.62
C ALA A 133 -3.35 11.51 13.49
N GLY A 134 -2.53 10.81 12.71
CA GLY A 134 -1.80 11.33 11.56
C GLY A 134 -2.64 11.40 10.29
N ILE A 135 -1.99 11.64 9.15
CA ILE A 135 -2.71 11.65 7.87
C ILE A 135 -3.19 10.27 7.45
N ALA A 136 -2.48 9.18 7.77
CA ALA A 136 -2.95 7.82 7.49
C ALA A 136 -4.28 7.54 8.17
N ASP A 137 -4.38 7.81 9.48
CA ASP A 137 -5.61 7.59 10.26
C ASP A 137 -6.82 8.36 9.70
N ARG A 138 -6.59 9.61 9.28
CA ARG A 138 -7.68 10.53 8.89
C ARG A 138 -8.04 10.47 7.41
N TYR A 139 -7.07 10.19 6.56
CA TYR A 139 -7.18 10.42 5.12
C TYR A 139 -6.91 9.19 4.27
N TYR A 140 -6.43 8.05 4.80
CA TYR A 140 -6.15 6.88 3.95
C TYR A 140 -7.39 6.43 3.17
N GLY A 141 -8.55 6.33 3.84
CA GLY A 141 -9.79 5.88 3.20
C GLY A 141 -10.25 6.80 2.07
N SER A 142 -10.14 8.12 2.25
CA SER A 142 -10.52 9.10 1.24
C SER A 142 -9.45 9.28 0.16
N ALA A 143 -8.16 9.26 0.51
CA ALA A 143 -7.05 9.34 -0.45
C ALA A 143 -7.03 8.11 -1.38
N SER A 144 -7.32 6.92 -0.88
CA SER A 144 -7.41 5.71 -1.71
C SER A 144 -8.66 5.68 -2.59
N ALA A 145 -9.77 6.32 -2.20
CA ALA A 145 -11.03 6.27 -2.96
C ALA A 145 -11.22 7.46 -3.91
N VAL A 146 -10.94 8.68 -3.43
CA VAL A 146 -11.24 9.97 -4.05
C VAL A 146 -10.03 10.93 -3.97
N PRO A 147 -8.91 10.63 -4.66
CA PRO A 147 -7.68 11.40 -4.54
C PRO A 147 -7.84 12.91 -4.75
N PHE A 148 -8.66 13.30 -5.72
CA PHE A 148 -8.91 14.70 -6.09
C PHE A 148 -9.31 15.60 -4.90
N SER A 149 -10.10 15.12 -3.96
CA SER A 149 -10.60 15.93 -2.85
C SER A 149 -9.62 16.06 -1.67
N VAL A 150 -8.56 15.25 -1.65
CA VAL A 150 -7.69 15.09 -0.47
C VAL A 150 -6.25 15.52 -0.74
N PHE A 151 -5.66 15.07 -1.85
CA PHE A 151 -4.23 15.32 -2.13
C PHE A 151 -3.84 16.80 -2.18
N PRO A 152 -4.63 17.72 -2.76
CA PRO A 152 -4.30 19.16 -2.73
C PRO A 152 -4.10 19.69 -1.30
N ARG A 153 -4.93 19.25 -0.36
CA ARG A 153 -4.83 19.63 1.05
C ARG A 153 -3.59 19.04 1.71
N LEU A 154 -3.31 17.75 1.46
CA LEU A 154 -2.13 17.09 2.03
C LEU A 154 -0.83 17.71 1.54
N LEU A 155 -0.74 18.03 0.24
CA LEU A 155 0.41 18.71 -0.35
C LEU A 155 0.64 20.10 0.24
N SER A 156 -0.43 20.86 0.48
CA SER A 156 -0.33 22.16 1.17
C SER A 156 0.25 22.00 2.58
N GLY A 157 -0.24 21.01 3.34
CA GLY A 157 0.28 20.69 4.68
C GLY A 157 1.76 20.29 4.67
N ALA A 158 2.17 19.47 3.69
CA ALA A 158 3.55 19.01 3.55
C ALA A 158 4.55 20.17 3.33
N LYS A 159 4.16 21.25 2.66
CA LYS A 159 5.03 22.43 2.50
C LYS A 159 5.42 23.05 3.85
N HIS A 160 4.48 23.13 4.80
CA HIS A 160 4.76 23.64 6.13
C HIS A 160 5.67 22.70 6.93
N HIS A 161 5.42 21.39 6.84
CA HIS A 161 6.25 20.37 7.48
C HIS A 161 7.68 20.35 6.94
N LEU A 162 7.86 20.45 5.62
CA LEU A 162 9.17 20.57 4.99
C LEU A 162 9.90 21.85 5.40
N SER A 163 9.20 22.99 5.48
CA SER A 163 9.80 24.25 5.95
C SER A 163 10.36 24.13 7.37
N ARG A 164 9.64 23.44 8.26
CA ARG A 164 10.14 23.11 9.60
C ARG A 164 11.34 22.16 9.55
N LEU A 165 11.24 21.07 8.78
CA LEU A 165 12.33 20.11 8.62
C LEU A 165 13.61 20.73 8.05
N ARG A 166 13.52 21.75 7.19
CA ARG A 166 14.71 22.44 6.69
C ARG A 166 15.52 23.13 7.80
N LYS A 167 14.87 23.54 8.90
CA LYS A 167 15.53 24.14 10.06
C LYS A 167 16.17 23.09 10.96
N ASP A 168 15.44 22.00 11.22
CA ASP A 168 15.83 21.02 12.24
C ASP A 168 16.68 19.86 11.66
N LYS A 169 16.39 19.45 10.42
CA LYS A 169 16.92 18.25 9.74
C LYS A 169 17.07 18.49 8.23
N ALA A 170 17.90 19.46 7.84
CA ALA A 170 18.00 19.94 6.45
C ALA A 170 18.20 18.81 5.40
N GLY A 171 19.12 17.87 5.65
CA GLY A 171 19.37 16.76 4.73
C GLY A 171 18.16 15.85 4.53
N MET A 172 17.38 15.60 5.58
CA MET A 172 16.14 14.82 5.49
C MET A 172 15.06 15.57 4.71
N ALA A 173 14.96 16.88 4.90
CA ALA A 173 14.03 17.71 4.14
C ALA A 173 14.34 17.64 2.63
N VAL A 174 15.63 17.72 2.25
CA VAL A 174 16.06 17.63 0.84
C VAL A 174 15.68 16.27 0.24
N ASN A 175 15.94 15.18 0.95
CA ASN A 175 15.62 13.84 0.45
C ASN A 175 14.11 13.63 0.26
N LEU A 176 13.29 14.06 1.22
CA LEU A 176 11.83 13.90 1.13
C LEU A 176 11.21 14.83 0.07
N ASP A 177 11.74 16.05 -0.10
CA ASP A 177 11.32 16.98 -1.15
C ASP A 177 11.68 16.42 -2.54
N LYS A 178 12.83 15.74 -2.67
CA LYS A 178 13.21 15.01 -3.88
C LYS A 178 12.27 13.85 -4.19
N ASP A 179 11.97 12.99 -3.20
CA ASP A 179 11.01 11.89 -3.36
C ASP A 179 9.63 12.43 -3.81
N LEU A 180 9.17 13.54 -3.20
CA LEU A 180 7.92 14.20 -3.54
C LEU A 180 7.93 14.71 -4.99
N GLY A 181 9.00 15.40 -5.38
CA GLY A 181 9.16 15.94 -6.73
C GLY A 181 9.21 14.85 -7.82
N GLU A 182 9.92 13.75 -7.56
CA GLU A 182 10.01 12.61 -8.49
C GLU A 182 8.63 12.02 -8.78
N ILE A 183 7.82 11.80 -7.74
CA ILE A 183 6.49 11.20 -7.88
C ILE A 183 5.52 12.17 -8.57
N ILE A 184 5.51 13.44 -8.17
CA ILE A 184 4.63 14.46 -8.78
C ILE A 184 4.94 14.65 -10.26
N ALA A 185 6.21 14.62 -10.66
CA ALA A 185 6.61 14.75 -12.07
C ALA A 185 6.06 13.63 -12.97
N LYS A 186 5.74 12.47 -12.40
CA LYS A 186 5.16 11.30 -13.10
C LYS A 186 3.63 11.27 -13.05
N LEU A 187 3.00 12.08 -12.20
CA LEU A 187 1.55 12.13 -12.06
C LEU A 187 0.91 13.03 -13.13
N PRO A 188 -0.35 12.76 -13.52
CA PRO A 188 -1.09 13.65 -14.41
C PRO A 188 -1.33 15.01 -13.74
N GLU A 189 -1.52 16.05 -14.55
CA GLU A 189 -1.78 17.42 -14.09
C GLU A 189 -2.96 17.50 -13.11
N THR A 190 -3.99 16.69 -13.35
CA THR A 190 -5.17 16.61 -12.49
C THR A 190 -5.24 15.27 -11.78
N PHE A 191 -5.45 15.30 -10.46
CA PHE A 191 -5.72 14.09 -9.69
C PHE A 191 -7.03 13.41 -10.14
N PRO A 192 -7.08 12.07 -10.19
CA PRO A 192 -8.29 11.35 -10.54
C PRO A 192 -9.38 11.59 -9.48
N ARG A 193 -10.62 11.75 -9.96
CA ARG A 193 -11.79 11.97 -9.08
C ARG A 193 -12.11 10.74 -8.23
N HIS A 194 -11.93 9.56 -8.80
CA HIS A 194 -12.16 8.27 -8.16
C HIS A 194 -11.10 7.28 -8.60
N LEU A 195 -10.77 6.32 -7.73
CA LEU A 195 -10.03 5.12 -8.08
C LEU A 195 -10.98 3.91 -8.07
N SER A 196 -10.89 3.07 -9.08
CA SER A 196 -11.54 1.75 -9.11
C SER A 196 -11.02 0.83 -7.98
N ILE A 197 -11.67 -0.31 -7.75
CA ILE A 197 -11.21 -1.29 -6.75
C ILE A 197 -9.81 -1.84 -7.10
N ASP A 198 -9.53 -2.08 -8.38
CA ASP A 198 -8.20 -2.52 -8.83
C ASP A 198 -7.15 -1.42 -8.56
N GLU A 199 -7.47 -0.16 -8.86
CA GLU A 199 -6.60 0.99 -8.57
C GLU A 199 -6.42 1.23 -7.05
N GLN A 200 -7.45 1.02 -6.23
CA GLN A 200 -7.36 1.07 -4.77
C GLN A 200 -6.41 0.01 -4.21
N GLY A 201 -6.40 -1.19 -4.79
CA GLY A 201 -5.40 -2.22 -4.49
C GLY A 201 -3.98 -1.76 -4.86
N ARG A 202 -3.80 -1.18 -6.04
CA ARG A 202 -2.49 -0.62 -6.47
C ARG A 202 -2.00 0.51 -5.58
N PHE A 203 -2.91 1.36 -5.12
CA PHE A 203 -2.61 2.41 -4.14
C PHE A 203 -2.04 1.81 -2.86
N ALA A 204 -2.71 0.80 -2.29
CA ALA A 204 -2.25 0.16 -1.05
C ALA A 204 -0.85 -0.47 -1.22
N ILE A 205 -0.59 -1.08 -2.37
CA ILE A 205 0.71 -1.71 -2.67
C ILE A 205 1.80 -0.65 -2.82
N GLY A 206 1.54 0.44 -3.55
CA GLY A 206 2.49 1.54 -3.71
C GLY A 206 2.80 2.25 -2.39
N TYR A 207 1.79 2.44 -1.56
CA TYR A 207 1.93 2.96 -0.20
C TYR A 207 2.86 2.07 0.64
N TYR A 208 2.55 0.77 0.72
CA TYR A 208 3.34 -0.19 1.50
C TYR A 208 4.79 -0.29 1.03
N HIS A 209 5.03 -0.41 -0.29
CA HIS A 209 6.39 -0.48 -0.82
C HIS A 209 7.23 0.76 -0.47
N GLN A 210 6.64 1.95 -0.58
CA GLN A 210 7.33 3.19 -0.25
C GLN A 210 7.62 3.26 1.25
N GLU A 211 6.67 2.88 2.10
CA GLU A 211 6.83 2.83 3.55
C GLU A 211 7.96 1.88 3.98
N GLN A 212 7.95 0.64 3.46
CA GLN A 212 8.98 -0.37 3.75
C GLN A 212 10.38 0.08 3.33
N SER A 213 10.50 0.87 2.25
CA SER A 213 11.80 1.40 1.81
C SER A 213 12.47 2.31 2.84
N TYR A 214 11.69 2.98 3.70
CA TYR A 214 12.23 3.82 4.76
C TYR A 214 12.70 3.02 5.98
N PHE A 215 12.10 1.85 6.23
CA PHE A 215 12.53 0.96 7.31
C PHE A 215 13.81 0.21 6.94
N ALA A 216 13.91 -0.33 5.71
CA ALA A 216 15.12 -1.03 5.25
C ALA A 216 16.37 -0.14 5.28
N LYS A 217 16.24 1.15 4.95
CA LYS A 217 17.34 2.13 5.04
C LYS A 217 17.80 2.35 6.49
N LYS A 218 16.88 2.26 7.46
CA LYS A 218 17.20 2.42 8.89
C LYS A 218 18.00 1.22 9.42
N GLU A 219 17.57 0.00 9.12
CA GLU A 219 18.30 -1.22 9.52
C GLU A 219 19.71 -1.25 8.91
N THR A 220 19.86 -0.83 7.66
CA THR A 220 21.17 -0.78 7.00
C THR A 220 22.10 0.24 7.68
N ALA A 221 21.59 1.40 8.09
CA ALA A 221 22.37 2.40 8.81
C ALA A 221 22.80 1.92 10.21
N GLU A 222 21.90 1.27 10.96
CA GLU A 222 22.20 0.70 12.29
C GLU A 222 23.20 -0.47 12.23
N THR A 223 23.32 -1.17 11.09
CA THR A 223 24.28 -2.26 10.92
C THR A 223 25.69 -1.76 10.54
N ILE A 224 25.81 -0.54 10.01
CA ILE A 224 27.12 0.06 9.64
C ILE A 224 27.76 0.79 10.83
N GLU A 225 26.96 1.20 11.82
CA GLU A 225 27.42 1.90 13.03
C GLU A 225 27.78 0.96 14.21
N ASN A 226 27.63 -0.36 14.05
CA ASN A 226 28.03 -1.39 15.02
C ASN A 226 29.21 -2.23 14.53
#